data_AF-A0A930FJI4-F1
#
_entry.id   AF-A0A930FJI4-F1
#
_cell.length_a   1.000
_cell.length_b   1.000
_cell.length_c   1.000
_cell.angle_alpha   90.00
_cell.angle_beta   90.00
_cell.angle_gamma   90.00
#
_symmetry.space_group_name_H-M   'P 1'
#
loop_
_entity.id
_entity.type
_entity.pdbx_description
1 polymer ?
#
loop_
_entity_poly.entity_id
_entity_poly.type
_entity_poly.pdbx_seq_one_letter_code
_entity_poly.pdbx_strand_id
1 'polypeptide(L)'
;MDGCVLDYLDSYKRLDQLCRDMFRSKDGVTEYINQMDRVISRINSKRDWRGFYSRLKYQRRLRNNLVHNTECSECTEEDIDEIEYFFELILKQEDPLAYIRRQQALTKKASIETNRYGSYHPIEQTEKSLFERRRRTNEMGIFVYFIFIIIFVVIMLLIFTHIL
;
A
#
# COMPACT_ATOMS: atom_id res chain seq x y z
N MET A 1 -5.35 -0.70 -30.21
CA MET A 1 -4.67 -1.29 -29.05
C MET A 1 -4.37 -2.72 -29.42
N ASP A 2 -3.11 -3.12 -29.30
CA ASP A 2 -2.66 -4.50 -29.54
C ASP A 2 -3.37 -5.48 -28.58
N GLY A 3 -3.62 -6.72 -29.02
CA GLY A 3 -4.33 -7.74 -28.25
C GLY A 3 -3.62 -8.08 -26.95
N CYS A 4 -2.29 -8.23 -27.00
CA CYS A 4 -1.43 -8.46 -25.84
C CYS A 4 -1.61 -7.38 -24.76
N VAL A 5 -1.65 -6.11 -25.17
CA VAL A 5 -1.82 -4.97 -24.25
C VAL A 5 -3.19 -5.01 -23.54
N LEU A 6 -4.24 -5.45 -24.24
CA LEU A 6 -5.57 -5.58 -23.62
C LEU A 6 -5.60 -6.69 -22.57
N ASP A 7 -5.02 -7.86 -22.88
CA ASP A 7 -4.95 -9.00 -21.97
C ASP A 7 -4.12 -8.69 -20.72
N TYR A 8 -3.01 -7.96 -20.91
CA TYR A 8 -2.21 -7.43 -19.81
C TYR A 8 -3.00 -6.48 -18.92
N LEU A 9 -3.69 -5.51 -19.50
CA LEU A 9 -4.43 -4.51 -18.72
C LEU A 9 -5.59 -5.15 -17.94
N ASP A 10 -6.25 -6.17 -18.49
CA ASP A 10 -7.29 -6.89 -17.78
C ASP A 10 -6.72 -7.73 -16.63
N SER A 11 -5.62 -8.44 -16.88
CA SER A 11 -4.89 -9.19 -15.84
C SER A 11 -4.40 -8.27 -14.71
N TYR A 12 -3.82 -7.11 -15.05
CA TYR A 12 -3.40 -6.12 -14.07
C TYR A 12 -4.58 -5.59 -13.27
N LYS A 13 -5.72 -5.34 -13.91
CA LYS A 13 -6.94 -4.86 -13.26
C LYS A 13 -7.45 -5.86 -12.21
N ARG A 14 -7.39 -7.17 -12.50
CA ARG A 14 -7.71 -8.23 -11.53
C ARG A 14 -6.79 -8.19 -10.31
N LEU A 15 -5.48 -8.08 -10.52
CA LEU A 15 -4.49 -7.93 -9.43
C LEU A 15 -4.72 -6.66 -8.61
N ASP A 16 -4.99 -5.54 -9.28
CA ASP A 16 -5.25 -4.25 -8.64
C ASP A 16 -6.50 -4.31 -7.78
N GLN A 17 -7.56 -4.95 -8.27
CA GLN A 17 -8.79 -5.16 -7.51
C GLN A 17 -8.57 -6.07 -6.29
N LEU A 18 -7.86 -7.19 -6.43
CA LEU A 18 -7.49 -8.05 -5.30
C LEU A 18 -6.78 -7.27 -4.20
N CYS A 19 -5.82 -6.40 -4.57
CA CYS A 19 -5.12 -5.57 -3.61
C CYS A 19 -6.04 -4.52 -2.95
N ARG A 20 -6.98 -3.93 -3.70
CA ARG A 20 -7.97 -2.99 -3.14
C ARG A 20 -8.82 -3.66 -2.08
N ASP A 21 -9.32 -4.85 -2.37
CA ASP A 21 -10.17 -5.62 -1.46
C ASP A 21 -9.40 -6.05 -0.22
N MET A 22 -8.16 -6.54 -0.39
CA MET A 22 -7.29 -6.95 0.71
C MET A 22 -6.96 -5.80 1.67
N PHE A 23 -6.70 -4.59 1.17
CA PHE A 23 -6.33 -3.45 2.01
C PHE A 23 -7.48 -2.50 2.35
N ARG A 24 -8.68 -2.73 1.79
CA ARG A 24 -9.80 -1.78 1.83
C ARG A 24 -9.36 -0.36 1.44
N SER A 25 -8.51 -0.28 0.41
CA SER A 25 -7.95 0.95 -0.12
C SER A 25 -8.31 1.09 -1.59
N LYS A 26 -8.46 2.32 -2.08
CA LYS A 26 -8.64 2.58 -3.52
C LYS A 26 -7.35 2.38 -4.32
N ASP A 27 -6.20 2.38 -3.66
CA ASP A 27 -4.89 2.47 -4.30
C ASP A 27 -4.33 1.12 -4.80
N GLY A 28 -5.03 0.01 -4.55
CA GLY A 28 -4.75 -1.29 -5.18
C GLY A 28 -3.29 -1.76 -5.06
N VAL A 29 -2.65 -2.10 -6.18
CA VAL A 29 -1.23 -2.51 -6.24
C VAL A 29 -0.31 -1.44 -5.65
N THR A 30 -0.65 -0.15 -5.78
CA THR A 30 0.13 0.93 -5.16
C THR A 30 0.11 0.82 -3.65
N GLU A 31 -1.03 0.45 -3.04
CA GLU A 31 -1.08 0.20 -1.60
C GLU A 31 -0.23 -1.02 -1.21
N TYR A 32 -0.23 -2.09 -2.02
CA TYR A 32 0.65 -3.24 -1.78
C TYR A 32 2.13 -2.82 -1.75
N ILE A 33 2.56 -2.04 -2.75
CA ILE A 33 3.93 -1.51 -2.83
C ILE A 33 4.24 -0.63 -1.62
N ASN A 34 3.32 0.26 -1.21
CA ASN A 34 3.48 1.10 -0.02
C ASN A 34 3.63 0.29 1.28
N GLN A 35 2.91 -0.84 1.39
CA GLN A 35 3.06 -1.74 2.54
C GLN A 35 4.42 -2.44 2.50
N MET A 36 4.87 -2.88 1.33
CA MET A 36 6.20 -3.45 1.13
C MET A 36 7.31 -2.45 1.49
N ASP A 37 7.22 -1.19 1.09
CA ASP A 37 8.21 -0.15 1.41
C ASP A 37 8.50 -0.01 2.91
N ARG A 38 7.46 -0.16 3.74
CA ARG A 38 7.57 -0.05 5.19
C ARG A 38 8.37 -1.19 5.83
N VAL A 39 8.41 -2.35 5.17
CA VAL A 39 8.93 -3.59 5.74
C VAL A 39 10.14 -4.14 4.99
N ILE A 40 10.31 -3.83 3.71
CA ILE A 40 11.31 -4.43 2.81
C ILE A 40 12.75 -4.28 3.31
N SER A 41 13.06 -3.17 3.98
CA SER A 41 14.38 -2.93 4.59
C SER A 41 14.65 -3.83 5.79
N ARG A 42 13.60 -4.27 6.49
CA ARG A 42 13.66 -5.10 7.70
C ARG A 42 13.53 -6.60 7.41
N ILE A 43 13.21 -6.95 6.17
CA ILE A 43 13.13 -8.33 5.73
C ILE A 43 14.55 -8.89 5.63
N ASN A 44 14.87 -9.81 6.55
CA ASN A 44 16.03 -10.70 6.44
C ASN A 44 15.51 -12.12 6.16
N SER A 45 15.19 -12.39 4.89
CA SER A 45 14.67 -13.69 4.45
C SER A 45 15.62 -14.34 3.46
N LYS A 46 15.75 -15.67 3.52
CA LYS A 46 16.42 -16.46 2.48
C LYS A 46 15.66 -16.43 1.14
N ARG A 47 14.39 -16.03 1.14
CA ARG A 47 13.57 -15.87 -0.07
C ARG A 47 13.82 -14.50 -0.71
N ASP A 48 13.77 -14.45 -2.05
CA ASP A 48 14.01 -13.23 -2.82
C ASP A 48 12.80 -12.27 -2.83
N TRP A 49 12.47 -11.72 -1.67
CA TRP A 49 11.39 -10.74 -1.51
C TRP A 49 11.72 -9.38 -2.13
N ARG A 50 13.01 -9.06 -2.31
CA ARG A 50 13.46 -7.84 -2.99
C ARG A 50 13.26 -7.94 -4.50
N GLY A 51 13.50 -9.11 -5.09
CA GLY A 51 13.16 -9.42 -6.47
C GLY A 51 11.67 -9.28 -6.72
N PHE A 52 10.84 -9.97 -5.93
CA PHE A 52 9.37 -9.85 -5.99
C PHE A 52 8.91 -8.38 -5.99
N TYR A 53 9.40 -7.59 -5.03
CA TYR A 53 9.07 -6.17 -4.90
C TYR A 53 9.52 -5.33 -6.10
N SER A 54 10.71 -5.60 -6.64
CA SER A 54 11.25 -4.87 -7.78
C SER A 54 10.48 -5.16 -9.06
N ARG A 55 10.11 -6.42 -9.29
CA ARG A 55 9.29 -6.84 -10.44
C ARG A 55 7.87 -6.28 -10.36
N LEU A 56 7.22 -6.30 -9.18
CA LEU A 56 5.90 -5.68 -9.02
C LEU A 56 5.91 -4.16 -9.29
N LYS A 57 6.97 -3.46 -8.88
CA LYS A 57 7.15 -2.03 -9.22
C LYS A 57 7.39 -1.79 -10.71
N TYR A 58 8.08 -2.70 -11.37
CA TYR A 58 8.24 -2.65 -12.82
C TYR A 58 6.87 -2.80 -13.49
N GLN A 59 6.07 -3.78 -13.09
CA GLN A 59 4.73 -3.97 -13.64
C GLN A 59 3.81 -2.75 -13.44
N ARG A 60 3.81 -2.12 -12.26
CA ARG A 60 3.07 -0.85 -12.07
C ARG A 60 3.55 0.26 -13.03
N ARG A 61 4.86 0.35 -13.28
CA ARG A 61 5.41 1.35 -14.21
C ARG A 61 5.01 1.05 -15.65
N LEU A 62 5.06 -0.22 -16.05
CA LEU A 62 4.62 -0.69 -17.37
C LEU A 62 3.15 -0.34 -17.60
N ARG A 63 2.26 -0.71 -16.67
CA ARG A 63 0.83 -0.32 -16.74
C ARG A 63 0.62 1.18 -16.91
N ASN A 64 1.37 2.00 -16.17
CA ASN A 64 1.24 3.45 -16.29
C ASN A 64 1.69 3.96 -17.67
N ASN A 65 2.77 3.40 -18.22
CA ASN A 65 3.24 3.73 -19.56
C ASN A 65 2.21 3.34 -20.61
N LEU A 66 1.67 2.12 -20.55
CA LEU A 66 0.69 1.61 -21.52
C LEU A 66 -0.62 2.44 -21.53
N VAL A 67 -1.03 2.99 -20.39
CA VAL A 67 -2.25 3.80 -20.28
C VAL A 67 -2.05 5.26 -20.72
N HIS A 68 -0.85 5.82 -20.52
CA HIS A 68 -0.61 7.26 -20.70
C HIS A 68 0.28 7.64 -21.90
N ASN A 69 1.14 6.75 -22.37
CA ASN A 69 2.11 7.02 -23.43
C ASN A 69 1.83 6.12 -24.64
N THR A 70 1.51 6.73 -25.78
CA THR A 70 1.15 6.00 -27.02
C THR A 70 2.36 5.46 -27.79
N GLU A 71 3.58 5.92 -27.46
CA GLU A 71 4.75 5.74 -28.34
C GLU A 71 5.81 4.74 -27.85
N CYS A 72 5.77 4.17 -26.64
CA CYS A 72 7.00 3.53 -26.16
C CYS A 72 6.88 2.49 -25.03
N SER A 73 6.00 1.50 -25.15
CA SER A 73 6.21 0.24 -24.40
C SER A 73 5.44 -0.89 -25.06
N GLU A 74 6.15 -1.90 -25.54
CA GLU A 74 5.55 -3.19 -25.89
C GLU A 74 5.39 -4.01 -24.60
N CYS A 75 4.21 -4.58 -24.43
CA CYS A 75 3.95 -5.58 -23.40
C CYS A 75 4.34 -6.94 -23.95
N THR A 76 5.03 -7.76 -23.17
CA THR A 76 5.31 -9.15 -23.56
C THR A 76 4.38 -10.14 -22.89
N GLU A 77 4.34 -11.38 -23.37
CA GLU A 77 3.59 -12.45 -22.69
C GLU A 77 4.17 -12.73 -21.30
N GLU A 78 5.50 -12.59 -21.10
CA GLU A 78 6.11 -12.75 -19.78
C GLU A 78 5.62 -11.71 -18.76
N ASP A 79 5.25 -10.50 -19.22
CA ASP A 79 4.66 -9.49 -18.35
C ASP A 79 3.29 -9.92 -17.82
N ILE A 80 2.49 -10.59 -18.65
CA ILE A 80 1.19 -11.15 -18.27
C ILE A 80 1.38 -12.28 -17.26
N ASP A 81 2.33 -13.19 -17.53
CA ASP A 81 2.65 -14.30 -16.63
C ASP A 81 3.12 -13.80 -15.25
N GLU A 82 3.93 -12.74 -15.20
CA GLU A 82 4.34 -12.13 -13.93
C GLU A 82 3.14 -11.54 -13.16
N ILE A 83 2.17 -10.93 -13.84
CA ILE A 83 0.95 -10.42 -13.19
C ILE A 83 0.12 -11.57 -12.59
N GLU A 84 -0.11 -12.64 -13.34
CA GLU A 84 -0.89 -13.78 -12.84
C GLU A 84 -0.13 -14.48 -11.69
N TYR A 85 1.19 -14.57 -11.76
CA TYR A 85 2.03 -15.05 -10.66
C TYR A 85 1.84 -14.22 -9.38
N PHE A 86 1.84 -12.88 -9.48
CA PHE A 86 1.55 -12.03 -8.33
C PHE A 86 0.14 -12.22 -7.79
N PHE A 87 -0.85 -12.32 -8.69
CA PHE A 87 -2.25 -12.56 -8.32
C PHE A 87 -2.39 -13.84 -7.50
N GLU A 88 -1.84 -14.94 -8.00
CA GLU A 88 -1.91 -16.23 -7.32
C GLU A 88 -1.23 -16.21 -5.94
N LEU A 89 -0.02 -15.67 -5.84
CA LEU A 89 0.71 -15.65 -4.57
C LEU A 89 -0.01 -14.81 -3.51
N ILE A 90 -0.56 -13.65 -3.90
CA ILE A 90 -1.29 -12.78 -2.99
C ILE A 90 -2.61 -13.45 -2.58
N LEU A 91 -3.32 -14.06 -3.53
CA LEU A 91 -4.57 -14.77 -3.27
C LEU A 91 -4.36 -15.95 -2.31
N LYS A 92 -3.31 -16.74 -2.53
CA LYS A 92 -2.91 -17.88 -1.68
C LYS A 92 -2.25 -17.45 -0.37
N GLN A 93 -2.01 -16.15 -0.17
CA GLN A 93 -1.27 -15.60 0.97
C GLN A 93 0.12 -16.24 1.14
N GLU A 94 0.79 -16.50 0.03
CA GLU A 94 2.18 -16.99 -0.05
C GLU A 94 3.16 -15.85 -0.39
N ASP A 95 2.63 -14.64 -0.48
CA ASP A 95 3.35 -13.40 -0.77
C ASP A 95 4.20 -12.90 0.42
N PRO A 96 5.15 -11.98 0.17
CA PRO A 96 6.04 -11.45 1.22
C PRO A 96 5.31 -10.82 2.41
N LEU A 97 4.22 -10.07 2.19
CA LEU A 97 3.49 -9.43 3.30
C LEU A 97 2.76 -10.46 4.16
N ALA A 98 2.18 -11.49 3.54
CA ALA A 98 1.61 -12.62 4.30
C ALA A 98 2.67 -13.34 5.13
N TYR A 99 3.85 -13.61 4.56
CA TYR A 99 4.98 -14.19 5.29
C TYR A 99 5.36 -13.36 6.52
N ILE A 100 5.52 -12.04 6.36
CA ILE A 100 5.88 -11.13 7.45
C ILE A 100 4.81 -11.11 8.54
N ARG A 101 3.53 -11.04 8.15
CA ARG A 101 2.40 -11.09 9.11
C ARG A 101 2.44 -12.37 9.95
N ARG A 102 2.70 -13.53 9.33
CA ARG A 102 2.83 -14.81 10.03
C ARG A 102 4.01 -14.78 11.01
N GLN A 103 5.16 -14.27 10.60
CA GLN A 103 6.32 -14.17 11.49
C GLN A 103 6.08 -13.25 12.69
N GLN A 104 5.48 -12.08 12.47
CA GLN A 104 5.11 -11.17 13.55
C GLN A 104 4.12 -11.81 14.54
N ALA A 105 3.16 -12.59 14.04
CA ALA A 105 2.22 -13.30 14.88
C ALA A 105 2.91 -14.38 15.73
N LEU A 106 3.89 -15.12 15.17
CA LEU A 106 4.68 -16.11 15.91
C LEU A 106 5.55 -15.46 16.99
N THR A 107 6.27 -14.37 16.67
CA THR A 107 7.07 -13.64 17.66
C THR A 107 6.19 -13.09 18.78
N LYS A 108 5.00 -12.57 18.45
CA LYS A 108 4.03 -12.10 19.45
C LYS A 108 3.56 -13.25 20.35
N LYS A 109 3.20 -14.41 19.79
CA LYS A 109 2.79 -15.58 20.58
C LYS A 109 3.91 -16.05 21.51
N ALA A 110 5.14 -16.17 21.02
CA ALA A 110 6.30 -16.54 21.83
C ALA A 110 6.53 -15.54 22.97
N SER A 111 6.40 -14.23 22.72
CA SER A 111 6.52 -13.21 23.77
C SER A 111 5.39 -13.26 24.81
N ILE A 112 4.20 -13.74 24.44
CA ILE A 112 3.07 -13.92 25.37
C ILE A 112 3.28 -15.18 26.22
N GLU A 113 3.83 -16.25 25.64
CA GLU A 113 4.18 -17.47 26.37
C GLU A 113 5.29 -17.22 27.39
N THR A 114 6.31 -16.43 27.05
CA THR A 114 7.37 -16.06 28.01
C THR A 114 6.86 -15.13 29.12
N ASN A 115 5.94 -14.20 28.81
CA ASN A 115 5.29 -13.35 29.83
C ASN A 115 4.27 -14.12 30.69
N ARG A 116 3.70 -15.25 30.24
CA ARG A 116 2.78 -16.06 31.06
C ARG A 116 3.45 -16.77 32.24
N TYR A 117 4.78 -16.92 32.25
CA TYR A 117 5.52 -17.40 33.42
C TYR A 117 5.92 -16.25 34.38
N GLY A 118 5.67 -14.99 34.00
CA GLY A 118 6.01 -13.82 34.79
C GLY A 118 4.94 -12.74 34.70
N SER A 119 3.99 -12.75 35.63
CA SER A 119 3.02 -11.68 35.91
C SER A 119 1.81 -11.57 34.96
N TYR A 120 0.64 -11.82 35.55
CA TYR A 120 -0.68 -11.75 34.94
C TYR A 120 -1.15 -10.29 34.87
N HIS A 121 -1.30 -9.72 33.67
CA HIS A 121 -2.15 -8.55 33.42
C HIS A 121 -2.72 -8.64 32.00
N PRO A 122 -4.06 -8.71 31.79
CA PRO A 122 -4.63 -8.81 30.46
C PRO A 122 -4.67 -7.42 29.81
N ILE A 123 -3.95 -7.24 28.69
CA ILE A 123 -4.01 -6.03 27.86
C ILE A 123 -4.98 -6.30 26.70
N GLU A 124 -6.24 -5.99 26.92
CA GLU A 124 -7.33 -6.04 25.93
C GLU A 124 -7.40 -4.75 25.08
N GLN A 125 -6.27 -4.07 24.87
CA GLN A 125 -6.26 -2.67 24.41
C GLN A 125 -5.51 -2.40 23.09
N THR A 126 -4.81 -3.39 22.54
CA THR A 126 -3.86 -3.12 21.43
C THR A 126 -4.47 -3.16 20.03
N GLU A 127 -5.65 -3.77 19.84
CA GLU A 127 -6.25 -3.84 18.50
C GLU A 127 -6.91 -2.51 18.07
N LYS A 128 -7.43 -1.73 19.03
CA LYS A 128 -8.00 -0.40 18.76
C LYS A 128 -6.95 0.62 18.34
N SER A 129 -5.73 0.55 18.88
CA SER A 129 -4.72 1.59 18.68
C SER A 129 -4.06 1.59 17.30
N LEU A 130 -3.95 0.44 16.61
CA LEU A 130 -3.42 0.40 15.23
C LEU A 130 -4.45 0.88 14.21
N PHE A 131 -5.74 0.63 14.45
CA PHE A 131 -6.81 1.16 13.62
C PHE A 131 -6.99 2.68 13.85
N GLU A 132 -6.88 3.15 15.09
CA GLU A 132 -6.91 4.58 15.42
C GLU A 132 -5.69 5.34 14.87
N ARG A 133 -4.50 4.74 14.87
CA ARG A 133 -3.31 5.37 14.27
C ARG A 133 -3.45 5.54 12.76
N ARG A 134 -4.20 4.66 12.08
CA ARG A 134 -4.51 4.75 10.65
C ARG A 134 -5.58 5.81 10.33
N ARG A 135 -6.48 6.14 11.26
CA ARG A 135 -7.49 7.20 11.11
C ARG A 135 -6.90 8.61 11.28
N ARG A 136 -5.88 8.76 12.13
CA ARG A 136 -5.31 10.06 12.52
C ARG A 136 -4.51 10.79 11.43
N THR A 137 -4.08 10.11 10.37
CA THR A 137 -3.27 10.74 9.30
C THR A 137 -4.09 11.57 8.31
N ASN A 138 -5.42 11.46 8.33
CA ASN A 138 -6.31 12.15 7.39
C ASN A 138 -7.01 13.36 8.06
N GLU A 139 -7.02 13.44 9.39
CA GLU A 139 -7.63 14.56 10.13
C GLU A 139 -6.70 15.78 10.21
N MET A 140 -5.37 15.57 10.32
CA MET A 140 -4.40 16.67 10.40
C MET A 140 -4.31 17.49 9.10
N GLY A 141 -4.49 16.85 7.93
CA GLY A 141 -4.46 17.54 6.64
C GLY A 141 -5.66 18.46 6.43
N ILE A 142 -6.84 18.06 6.88
CA ILE A 142 -8.07 18.86 6.79
C ILE A 142 -7.97 20.10 7.70
N PHE A 143 -7.45 19.93 8.92
CA PHE A 143 -7.28 21.05 9.85
C PHE A 143 -6.28 22.11 9.33
N VAL A 144 -5.15 21.66 8.75
CA VAL A 144 -4.19 22.57 8.11
C VAL A 144 -4.84 23.31 6.94
N TYR A 145 -5.64 22.64 6.11
CA TYR A 145 -6.37 23.27 5.00
C TYR A 145 -7.36 24.35 5.48
N PHE A 146 -8.12 24.09 6.55
CA PHE A 146 -9.05 25.08 7.12
C PHE A 146 -8.32 26.31 7.69
N ILE A 147 -7.16 26.12 8.34
CA ILE A 147 -6.33 27.24 8.82
C ILE A 147 -5.87 28.11 7.65
N PHE A 148 -5.41 27.51 6.55
CA PHE A 148 -5.00 28.25 5.35
C PHE A 148 -6.14 29.08 4.75
N ILE A 149 -7.37 28.55 4.70
CA ILE A 149 -8.54 29.31 4.20
C ILE A 149 -8.83 30.52 5.08
N ILE A 150 -8.82 30.38 6.41
CA ILE A 150 -9.12 31.50 7.32
C ILE A 150 -8.09 32.62 7.15
N ILE A 151 -6.80 32.28 7.09
CA ILE A 151 -5.72 33.25 6.87
C ILE A 151 -5.92 33.99 5.55
N PHE A 152 -6.27 33.27 4.47
CA PHE A 152 -6.50 33.86 3.15
C PHE A 152 -7.64 34.90 3.17
N VAL A 153 -8.75 34.61 3.84
CA VAL A 153 -9.89 35.56 3.94
C VAL A 153 -9.51 36.82 4.71
N VAL A 154 -8.77 36.69 5.82
CA VAL A 154 -8.32 37.86 6.60
C VAL A 154 -7.40 38.77 5.76
N ILE A 155 -6.48 38.19 5.00
CA ILE A 155 -5.59 38.94 4.11
C ILE A 155 -6.41 39.70 3.05
N MET A 156 -7.42 39.07 2.45
CA MET A 156 -8.28 39.71 1.45
C MET A 156 -9.08 40.88 2.03
N LEU A 157 -9.59 40.75 3.27
CA LEU A 157 -10.29 41.85 3.95
C LEU A 157 -9.34 43.02 4.26
N LEU A 158 -8.12 42.75 4.73
CA LEU A 158 -7.13 43.79 4.99
C LEU A 158 -6.75 44.56 3.72
N ILE A 159 -6.55 43.84 2.61
CA ILE A 159 -6.31 44.44 1.30
C ILE A 159 -7.51 45.30 0.87
N PHE A 160 -8.73 44.78 1.02
CA PHE A 160 -9.95 45.52 0.67
C PHE A 160 -10.12 46.81 1.50
N THR A 161 -9.80 46.77 2.80
CA THR A 161 -9.84 47.96 3.67
C THR A 161 -8.72 48.97 3.42
N HIS A 162 -7.64 48.57 2.76
CA HIS A 162 -6.53 49.45 2.42
C HIS A 162 -6.68 50.05 1.00
N ILE A 163 -7.48 49.42 0.14
CA ILE A 163 -7.75 49.90 -1.23
C ILE A 163 -8.96 50.84 -1.27
N LEU A 164 -9.89 50.74 -0.32
CA LEU A 164 -11.07 51.61 -0.22
C LEU A 164 -10.80 52.89 0.60
#